data_AF-A0A2K5HWF2-F1
#
_entry.id   AF-A0A2K5HWF2-F1
#
_cell.length_a   1.000
_cell.length_b   1.000
_cell.length_c   1.000
_cell.angle_alpha   90.00
_cell.angle_beta   90.00
_cell.angle_gamma   90.00
#
_symmetry.space_group_name_H-M   'P 1'
#
loop_
_entity.id
_entity.type
_entity.pdbx_description
1 polymer ?
#
loop_
_entity_poly.entity_id
_entity_poly.type
_entity_poly.pdbx_seq_one_letter_code
_entity_poly.pdbx_strand_id
1 'polypeptide(L)'
;MDDDIATLVVNNGSGMCKAGFGGHDAPRAGVMVGMGQKDSYSCGIHETTFNSIMKCDVDIRKDLYANTVLSGGTTMYPGIADRMQKEITALAPSTMKIKIIAPPERKYSVWIGGSILASLSTFQQMWIIKQEYDESGPSIVHRKCC
;
A
#
# COMPACT_ATOMS: atom_id res chain seq x y z
N MET A 1 15.98 11.62 13.99
CA MET A 1 14.99 10.63 14.43
C MET A 1 13.82 10.83 13.49
N ASP A 2 13.95 10.27 12.30
CA ASP A 2 12.82 10.14 11.39
C ASP A 2 11.95 9.05 12.00
N ASP A 3 10.92 9.45 12.74
CA ASP A 3 9.92 8.51 13.20
C ASP A 3 9.43 7.73 11.97
N ASP A 4 9.41 6.41 12.06
CA ASP A 4 8.88 5.51 11.05
C ASP A 4 7.39 5.80 10.84
N ILE A 5 7.08 6.82 10.05
CA ILE A 5 5.70 7.24 9.77
C ILE A 5 5.05 6.17 8.90
N ALA A 6 4.27 5.30 9.55
CA ALA A 6 3.51 4.27 8.89
C ALA A 6 2.55 4.91 7.88
N THR A 7 2.83 4.70 6.59
CA THR A 7 2.06 5.27 5.48
C THR A 7 1.23 4.19 4.82
N LEU A 8 -0.09 4.37 4.73
CA LEU A 8 -0.96 3.43 4.02
C LEU A 8 -1.03 3.80 2.54
N VAL A 9 -0.43 3.01 1.66
CA VAL A 9 -0.51 3.22 0.21
C VAL A 9 -1.67 2.44 -0.36
N VAL A 10 -2.66 3.12 -0.93
CA VAL A 10 -3.80 2.49 -1.63
C VAL A 10 -3.53 2.52 -3.12
N ASN A 11 -3.37 1.34 -3.72
CA ASN A 11 -3.27 1.15 -5.16
C ASN A 11 -4.49 0.41 -5.69
N ASN A 12 -5.17 0.97 -6.70
CA ASN A 12 -6.27 0.31 -7.39
C ASN A 12 -5.89 0.06 -8.87
N GLY A 13 -4.81 -0.68 -9.10
CA GLY A 13 -4.40 -1.16 -10.42
C GLY A 13 -4.72 -2.65 -10.60
N SER A 14 -5.06 -3.06 -11.82
CA SER A 14 -5.28 -4.46 -12.25
C SER A 14 -6.48 -5.22 -11.63
N GLY A 15 -7.53 -4.53 -11.15
CA GLY A 15 -8.72 -5.18 -10.57
C GLY A 15 -8.55 -5.64 -9.13
N MET A 16 -7.48 -5.20 -8.44
CA MET A 16 -7.17 -5.56 -7.06
C MET A 16 -6.78 -4.29 -6.29
N CYS A 17 -7.43 -4.02 -5.17
CA CYS A 17 -6.98 -2.98 -4.26
C CYS A 17 -5.89 -3.55 -3.35
N LYS A 18 -4.68 -3.00 -3.43
CA LYS A 18 -3.55 -3.37 -2.57
C LYS A 18 -3.31 -2.24 -1.59
N ALA A 19 -3.30 -2.56 -0.30
CA ALA A 19 -2.92 -1.65 0.78
C ALA A 19 -1.68 -2.18 1.50
N GLY A 20 -0.67 -1.33 1.70
CA GLY A 20 0.57 -1.69 2.37
C GLY A 20 1.19 -0.51 3.13
N PHE A 21 2.06 -0.82 4.10
CA PHE A 21 2.76 0.18 4.91
C PHE A 21 4.08 0.59 4.25
N GLY A 22 4.32 1.90 4.10
CA GLY A 22 5.62 2.43 3.69
C GLY A 22 6.66 2.27 4.81
N GLY A 23 7.90 1.90 4.45
CA GLY A 23 9.06 1.90 5.37
C GLY A 23 9.47 0.56 5.99
N HIS A 24 8.74 -0.54 5.74
CA HIS A 24 9.12 -1.87 6.22
C HIS A 24 9.48 -2.82 5.06
N ASP A 25 10.52 -3.65 5.25
CA ASP A 25 11.00 -4.66 4.29
C ASP A 25 9.92 -5.66 3.84
N ALA A 26 8.83 -5.81 4.60
CA ALA A 26 7.67 -6.60 4.22
C ALA A 26 6.36 -5.97 4.75
N PRO A 27 5.24 -6.06 4.01
CA PRO A 27 3.95 -5.54 4.47
C PRO A 27 3.41 -6.39 5.64
N ARG A 28 3.48 -5.87 6.87
CA ARG A 28 2.93 -6.51 8.08
C ARG A 28 1.40 -6.74 8.03
N ALA A 29 0.70 -5.98 7.19
CA ALA A 29 -0.66 -6.28 6.77
C ALA A 29 -0.80 -5.96 5.27
N GLY A 30 -0.52 -6.95 4.41
CA GLY A 30 -0.94 -6.89 3.02
C GLY A 30 -2.44 -7.13 2.97
N VAL A 31 -3.25 -6.08 2.72
CA VAL A 31 -4.67 -6.30 2.47
C VAL A 31 -4.85 -6.59 0.99
N MET A 32 -4.86 -7.90 0.71
CA MET A 32 -5.30 -8.48 -0.53
C MET A 32 -6.82 -8.35 -0.63
N VAL A 33 -7.31 -7.41 -1.44
CA VAL A 33 -8.71 -7.48 -1.90
C VAL A 33 -8.83 -8.62 -2.90
N GLY A 34 -9.27 -9.77 -2.38
CA GLY A 34 -9.86 -10.92 -3.07
C GLY A 34 -9.43 -11.22 -4.51
N MET A 35 -8.48 -12.15 -4.65
CA MET A 35 -8.73 -13.34 -5.47
C MET A 35 -8.80 -14.51 -4.48
N GLY A 36 -10.00 -14.88 -4.01
CA GLY A 36 -10.12 -15.96 -3.02
C GLY A 36 -11.51 -16.30 -2.46
N GLN A 37 -12.52 -15.42 -2.56
CA GLN A 37 -13.90 -15.76 -2.19
C GLN A 37 -14.81 -15.68 -3.42
N LYS A 38 -15.17 -16.84 -3.98
CA LYS A 38 -16.41 -16.98 -4.75
C LYS A 38 -17.56 -16.63 -3.81
N ASP A 39 -18.43 -15.72 -4.23
CA ASP A 39 -19.70 -15.37 -3.57
C ASP A 39 -19.65 -14.32 -2.43
N SER A 40 -18.87 -13.25 -2.58
CA SER A 40 -18.97 -12.09 -1.68
C SER A 40 -18.90 -10.79 -2.50
N TYR A 41 -19.91 -9.94 -2.42
CA TYR A 41 -19.80 -8.56 -2.93
C TYR A 41 -18.53 -7.94 -2.35
N SER A 42 -17.62 -7.47 -3.20
CA SER A 42 -16.38 -6.88 -2.73
C SER A 42 -16.68 -5.61 -1.95
N CYS A 43 -16.20 -5.58 -0.70
CA CYS A 43 -16.17 -4.43 0.19
C CYS A 43 -15.62 -3.19 -0.54
N GLY A 44 -16.20 -2.01 -0.30
CA GLY A 44 -15.71 -0.76 -0.89
C GLY A 44 -14.26 -0.46 -0.48
N ILE A 45 -13.54 0.36 -1.26
CA ILE A 45 -12.15 0.72 -0.95
C ILE A 45 -11.99 1.41 0.41
N HIS A 46 -12.97 2.21 0.80
CA HIS A 46 -13.02 2.90 2.09
C HIS A 46 -13.20 1.93 3.26
N GLU A 47 -14.11 0.96 3.10
CA GLU A 47 -14.41 -0.05 4.11
C GLU A 47 -13.27 -1.06 4.23
N THR A 48 -12.64 -1.43 3.10
CA THR A 48 -11.42 -2.25 3.11
C THR A 48 -10.30 -1.53 3.85
N THR A 49 -10.09 -0.25 3.56
CA THR A 49 -9.08 0.58 4.22
C THR A 49 -9.34 0.67 5.73
N PHE A 50 -10.59 0.94 6.12
CA PHE A 50 -10.99 0.97 7.52
C PHE A 50 -10.75 -0.38 8.23
N ASN A 51 -11.20 -1.48 7.63
CA ASN A 51 -11.01 -2.83 8.17
C ASN A 51 -9.53 -3.22 8.29
N SER A 52 -8.69 -2.75 7.37
CA SER A 52 -7.24 -2.93 7.42
C SER A 52 -6.64 -2.25 8.63
N ILE A 53 -6.98 -0.97 8.83
CA ILE A 53 -6.49 -0.17 9.97
C ILE A 53 -7.02 -0.71 11.30
N MET A 54 -8.26 -1.20 11.34
CA MET A 54 -8.83 -1.82 12.54
C MET A 54 -8.18 -3.16 12.93
N LYS A 55 -7.55 -3.86 11.98
CA LYS A 55 -6.75 -5.07 12.26
C LYS A 55 -5.35 -4.75 12.79
N CYS A 56 -4.89 -3.51 12.62
CA CYS A 56 -3.60 -3.05 13.12
C CYS A 56 -3.63 -2.74 14.61
N ASP A 57 -2.44 -2.70 15.22
CA ASP A 57 -2.28 -2.26 16.60
C ASP A 57 -2.80 -0.83 16.80
N VAL A 58 -3.43 -0.56 17.95
CA VAL A 58 -4.09 0.71 18.25
C VAL A 58 -3.13 1.90 18.16
N ASP A 59 -1.87 1.67 18.51
CA ASP A 59 -0.84 2.70 18.57
C ASP A 59 -0.53 3.28 17.18
N ILE A 60 -0.55 2.45 16.13
CA ILE A 60 -0.24 2.89 14.76
C ILE A 60 -1.46 3.41 14.01
N ARG A 61 -2.70 3.15 14.46
CA ARG A 61 -3.91 3.53 13.70
C ARG A 61 -4.00 5.03 13.43
N LYS A 62 -3.59 5.85 14.40
CA LYS A 62 -3.58 7.31 14.27
C LYS A 62 -2.73 7.75 13.08
N ASP A 63 -1.54 7.16 12.96
CA ASP A 63 -0.61 7.48 11.88
C ASP A 63 -1.10 6.96 10.53
N LEU A 64 -1.73 5.78 10.52
CA LEU A 64 -2.30 5.22 9.29
C LEU A 64 -3.44 6.08 8.73
N TYR A 65 -4.33 6.59 9.60
CA TYR A 65 -5.39 7.52 9.19
C TYR A 65 -4.82 8.86 8.73
N ALA A 66 -3.73 9.33 9.35
CA ALA A 66 -3.09 10.60 9.01
C ALA A 66 -2.20 10.54 7.75
N ASN A 67 -1.83 9.34 7.29
CA ASN A 67 -0.89 9.13 6.20
C ASN A 67 -1.40 8.12 5.17
N THR A 68 -2.62 8.31 4.67
CA THR A 68 -3.16 7.47 3.58
C THR A 68 -2.85 8.11 2.23
N VAL A 69 -2.03 7.46 1.40
CA VAL A 69 -1.56 7.96 0.09
C VAL A 69 -2.28 7.22 -1.04
N LEU A 70 -2.87 7.99 -1.97
CA LEU A 70 -3.46 7.46 -3.19
C LEU A 70 -2.42 7.36 -4.30
N SER A 71 -2.31 6.17 -4.91
CA SER A 71 -1.35 5.90 -5.99
C SER A 71 -2.01 5.18 -7.17
N GLY A 72 -1.47 5.39 -8.37
CA GLY A 72 -1.90 4.68 -9.59
C GLY A 72 -2.95 5.44 -10.42
N GLY A 73 -3.14 5.00 -11.66
CA GLY A 73 -3.93 5.73 -12.67
C GLY A 73 -5.41 5.91 -12.35
N THR A 74 -6.05 4.94 -11.70
CA THR A 74 -7.48 5.02 -11.30
C THR A 74 -7.72 6.02 -10.18
N THR A 75 -6.71 6.35 -9.38
CA THR A 75 -6.81 7.41 -8.38
C THR A 75 -6.73 8.81 -9.00
N MET A 76 -6.56 8.92 -10.32
CA MET A 76 -6.57 10.20 -11.03
C MET A 76 -7.97 10.74 -11.33
N TYR A 77 -9.04 9.95 -11.08
CA TYR A 77 -10.40 10.46 -11.25
C TYR A 77 -10.66 11.68 -10.37
N PRO A 78 -11.21 12.78 -10.91
CA PRO A 78 -11.56 13.97 -10.13
C PRO A 78 -12.48 13.63 -8.95
N GLY A 79 -12.22 14.21 -7.78
CA GLY A 79 -13.04 14.03 -6.58
C GLY A 79 -12.87 12.70 -5.84
N ILE A 80 -12.01 11.77 -6.33
CA ILE A 80 -11.80 10.49 -5.64
C ILE A 80 -11.15 10.66 -4.26
N ALA A 81 -10.25 11.64 -4.10
CA ALA A 81 -9.59 11.92 -2.84
C ALA A 81 -10.60 12.46 -1.80
N ASP A 82 -11.46 13.39 -2.23
CA ASP A 82 -12.53 13.96 -1.39
C ASP A 82 -13.56 12.91 -1.00
N ARG A 83 -13.94 12.04 -1.95
CA ARG A 83 -14.83 10.91 -1.68
C ARG A 83 -14.23 9.95 -0.65
N MET A 84 -12.96 9.56 -0.83
CA MET A 84 -12.27 8.67 0.10
C MET A 84 -12.17 9.29 1.50
N GLN A 85 -11.81 10.58 1.58
CA GLN A 85 -11.75 11.32 2.84
C GLN A 85 -13.10 11.31 3.55
N LYS A 86 -14.20 11.61 2.83
CA LYS A 86 -15.55 11.61 3.38
C LYS A 86 -16.00 10.23 3.86
N GLU A 87 -15.77 9.19 3.07
CA GLU A 87 -16.19 7.83 3.40
C GLU A 87 -15.41 7.27 4.60
N ILE A 88 -14.10 7.49 4.70
CA ILE A 88 -13.33 7.09 5.89
C ILE A 88 -13.74 7.91 7.12
N THR A 89 -14.03 9.21 6.95
CA THR A 89 -14.46 10.06 8.08
C THR A 89 -15.81 9.64 8.64
N ALA A 90 -16.69 9.06 7.82
CA ALA A 90 -17.95 8.50 8.28
C ALA A 90 -17.77 7.20 9.10
N LEU A 91 -16.66 6.46 8.88
CA LEU A 91 -16.40 5.17 9.53
C LEU A 91 -15.48 5.28 10.77
N ALA A 92 -14.49 6.18 10.73
CA ALA A 92 -13.51 6.27 11.80
C ALA A 92 -14.07 7.02 13.03
N PRO A 93 -13.57 6.73 14.24
CA PRO A 93 -13.90 7.50 15.44
C PRO A 93 -13.58 8.99 15.26
N SER A 94 -14.42 9.88 15.80
CA SER A 94 -14.27 11.34 15.68
C SER A 94 -12.98 11.91 16.30
N THR A 95 -12.27 11.12 17.09
CA THR A 95 -10.96 11.45 17.67
C THR A 95 -9.80 11.28 16.67
N MET A 96 -10.01 10.60 15.54
CA MET A 96 -8.98 10.34 14.53
C MET A 96 -8.92 11.45 13.50
N LYS A 97 -7.73 12.01 13.27
CA LYS A 97 -7.48 12.95 12.18
C LYS A 97 -7.18 12.19 10.90
N ILE A 98 -8.10 12.22 9.94
CA ILE A 98 -7.94 11.53 8.66
C ILE A 98 -7.37 12.49 7.63
N LYS A 99 -6.35 12.05 6.89
CA LYS A 99 -5.74 12.82 5.81
C LYS A 99 -5.45 11.92 4.63
N ILE A 100 -6.13 12.19 3.52
CA ILE A 100 -5.87 11.57 2.22
C ILE A 100 -4.86 12.43 1.44
N ILE A 101 -3.75 11.83 1.04
CA ILE A 101 -2.68 12.45 0.27
C ILE A 101 -2.77 11.95 -1.17
N ALA A 102 -3.10 12.85 -2.11
CA ALA A 102 -3.24 12.53 -3.53
C ALA A 102 -2.31 13.45 -4.36
N PRO A 103 -1.00 13.14 -4.44
CA PRO A 103 -0.06 14.00 -5.16
C PRO A 103 -0.42 14.09 -6.65
N PRO A 104 -0.14 15.20 -7.34
CA PRO A 104 -0.50 15.38 -8.75
C PRO A 104 0.25 14.41 -9.67
N GLU A 105 1.47 14.02 -9.31
CA GLU A 105 2.32 13.07 -10.03
C GLU A 105 2.06 11.60 -9.67
N ARG A 106 0.96 11.30 -8.95
CA ARG A 106 0.64 9.94 -8.46
C ARG A 106 0.47 8.86 -9.53
N LYS A 107 0.34 9.26 -10.79
CA LYS A 107 0.42 8.36 -11.96
C LYS A 107 1.81 7.71 -12.10
N TYR A 108 2.86 8.44 -11.74
CA TYR A 108 4.25 8.01 -11.85
C TYR A 108 4.84 7.51 -10.53
N SER A 109 4.14 7.66 -9.39
CA SER A 109 4.66 7.27 -8.08
C SER A 109 5.20 5.84 -8.00
N VAL A 110 4.55 4.89 -8.70
CA VAL A 110 5.04 3.49 -8.75
C VAL A 110 6.39 3.40 -9.48
N TRP A 111 6.52 4.09 -10.60
CA TRP A 111 7.77 4.12 -11.39
C TRP A 111 8.89 4.86 -10.66
N ILE A 112 8.57 6.00 -10.04
CA ILE A 112 9.50 6.79 -9.25
C ILE A 112 9.99 5.96 -8.06
N GLY A 113 9.08 5.34 -7.30
CA GLY A 113 9.43 4.48 -6.16
C GLY A 113 10.32 3.29 -6.58
N GLY A 114 9.99 2.63 -7.68
CA GLY A 114 10.83 1.55 -8.24
C GLY A 114 12.21 2.02 -8.68
N SER A 115 12.30 3.20 -9.31
CA SER A 115 13.58 3.77 -9.76
C SER A 115 14.48 4.16 -8.58
N ILE A 116 13.91 4.73 -7.52
CA ILE A 116 14.63 5.05 -6.29
C ILE A 116 15.12 3.76 -5.63
N LEU A 117 14.23 2.77 -5.43
CA LEU A 117 14.56 1.49 -4.81
C LEU A 117 15.69 0.77 -5.57
N ALA A 118 15.60 0.69 -6.90
CA ALA A 118 16.62 0.08 -7.75
C ALA A 118 17.99 0.79 -7.67
N SER A 119 18.00 2.07 -7.30
CA SER A 119 19.22 2.88 -7.19
C SER A 119 19.86 2.83 -5.80
N LEU A 120 19.19 2.24 -4.80
CA LEU A 120 19.75 2.10 -3.45
C LEU A 120 20.88 1.05 -3.45
N SER A 121 22.02 1.39 -2.86
CA SER A 121 23.14 0.45 -2.70
C SER A 121 22.76 -0.77 -1.86
N THR A 122 21.89 -0.59 -0.85
CA THR A 122 21.33 -1.68 -0.05
C THR A 122 20.50 -2.65 -0.86
N PHE A 123 19.82 -2.17 -1.91
CA PHE A 123 19.00 -3.02 -2.78
C PHE A 123 19.84 -3.91 -3.70
N GLN A 124 21.12 -3.58 -3.93
CA GLN A 124 22.02 -4.42 -4.73
C GLN A 124 22.22 -5.81 -4.12
N GLN A 125 22.16 -5.92 -2.79
CA GLN A 125 22.25 -7.21 -2.08
C GLN A 125 21.02 -8.10 -2.30
N MET A 126 19.89 -7.49 -2.66
CA MET A 126 18.62 -8.18 -2.93
C MET A 126 18.49 -8.61 -4.39
N TRP A 127 19.45 -8.25 -5.26
CA TRP A 127 19.44 -8.67 -6.65
C TRP A 127 19.54 -10.19 -6.75
N ILE A 128 18.80 -10.74 -7.72
CA ILE A 128 18.91 -12.13 -8.12
C ILE A 128 19.81 -12.15 -9.35
N ILE A 129 21.04 -12.63 -9.18
CA ILE A 129 21.96 -12.78 -10.31
C ILE A 129 21.63 -14.04 -11.10
N LYS A 130 22.05 -14.10 -12.36
CA LYS A 130 21.79 -15.23 -13.25
C LYS A 130 22.18 -16.58 -12.61
N GLN A 131 23.37 -16.64 -11.99
CA GLN A 131 23.83 -17.87 -11.34
C GLN A 131 22.90 -18.33 -10.22
N GLU A 132 22.45 -17.42 -9.35
CA GLU A 132 21.52 -17.75 -8.26
C GLU A 132 20.17 -18.26 -8.79
N TYR A 133 19.70 -17.68 -9.89
CA TYR A 133 18.47 -18.11 -10.56
C TYR A 133 18.63 -19.50 -11.19
N ASP A 134 19.74 -19.77 -11.85
CA ASP A 134 20.01 -21.07 -12.48
C ASP A 134 20.14 -22.19 -11.41
N GLU A 135 20.66 -21.87 -10.21
CA GLU A 135 20.81 -22.81 -9.09
C GLU A 135 19.50 -23.06 -8.32
N SER A 136 18.75 -22.00 -7.99
CA SER A 136 17.55 -22.09 -7.14
C SER A 136 16.24 -22.18 -7.93
N GLY A 137 16.33 -22.01 -9.25
CA GLY A 137 15.19 -21.93 -10.15
C GLY A 137 14.26 -20.74 -9.86
N PRO A 138 13.05 -20.74 -10.46
CA PRO A 138 12.10 -19.63 -10.34
C PRO A 138 11.67 -19.27 -8.92
N SER A 139 11.78 -20.22 -7.99
CA SER A 139 11.34 -20.05 -6.59
C SER A 139 12.11 -18.97 -5.81
N ILE A 140 13.33 -18.65 -6.25
CA ILE A 140 14.18 -17.64 -5.59
C ILE A 140 13.53 -16.24 -5.56
N VAL A 141 12.68 -15.93 -6.53
CA VAL A 141 11.94 -14.66 -6.60
C VAL A 141 11.05 -14.49 -5.37
N HIS A 142 10.40 -15.55 -4.91
CA HIS A 142 9.54 -15.51 -3.72
C HIS A 142 10.32 -15.43 -2.40
N ARG A 143 11.62 -15.75 -2.42
CA ARG A 143 12.49 -15.64 -1.25
C ARG A 143 13.10 -14.25 -1.10
N LYS A 144 13.51 -13.64 -2.22
CA LYS A 144 14.23 -12.36 -2.23
C LYS A 144 13.31 -11.15 -2.45
N CYS A 145 12.13 -11.31 -3.03
CA CYS A 145 11.29 -10.18 -3.45
C CYS A 145 9.91 -10.12 -2.77
N CYS A 146 9.61 -10.95 -1.77
CA CYS A 146 8.30 -11.01 -1.09
C CYS A 146 8.40 -10.68 0.40
#